data_AF-A0AA43EJR8-F1
#
_entry.id   AF-A0AA43EJR8-F1
#
_cell.length_a   1.000
_cell.length_b   1.000
_cell.length_c   1.000
_cell.angle_alpha   90.00
_cell.angle_beta   90.00
_cell.angle_gamma   90.00
#
_symmetry.space_group_name_H-M   'P 1'
#
loop_
_entity.id
_entity.type
_entity.pdbx_description
1 polymer ?
#
loop_
_entity_poly.entity_id
_entity_poly.type
_entity_poly.pdbx_seq_one_letter_code
_entity_poly.pdbx_strand_id
1 'polypeptide(L)'
;MGPGTPESRRGTHLRGYCQYLSYGAKAGQPNLRFLDATLFNNPVLTLYQDARFELHTGPFLFEFQLHGMPSEEFCSQLDTFYAQLPKDFRYAVEICKAGLLAPDYRKVLENHGVAHVYNHWSYIRSLAEQHQRMEERFTGPFMVLRLLTPLKMSYEAARKLAEPYT
;
A
#
# COMPACT_ATOMS: atom_id res chain seq x y z
N MET A 1 -39.19 22.96 -10.68
CA MET A 1 -37.86 22.38 -10.92
C MET A 1 -37.14 22.28 -9.59
N GLY A 2 -37.09 21.09 -8.99
CA GLY A 2 -36.24 20.82 -7.83
C GLY A 2 -35.11 19.90 -8.30
N PRO A 3 -33.83 20.20 -8.01
CA PRO A 3 -32.75 19.29 -8.34
C PRO A 3 -32.86 18.07 -7.42
N GLY A 4 -33.19 16.93 -8.01
CA GLY A 4 -33.24 15.65 -7.32
C GLY A 4 -31.86 15.25 -6.79
N THR A 5 -31.84 14.81 -5.55
CA THR A 5 -30.74 14.10 -4.89
C THR A 5 -30.35 12.86 -5.71
N PRO A 6 -29.07 12.63 -6.02
CA PRO A 6 -28.65 11.35 -6.56
C PRO A 6 -28.34 10.40 -5.40
N GLU A 7 -29.39 9.79 -4.87
CA GLU A 7 -29.27 8.52 -4.15
C GLU A 7 -29.19 7.41 -5.21
N SER A 8 -27.98 7.02 -5.60
CA SER A 8 -27.69 5.76 -6.30
C SER A 8 -26.21 5.69 -6.63
N ARG A 9 -25.49 4.84 -5.89
CA ARG A 9 -24.34 4.05 -6.38
C ARG A 9 -23.98 3.02 -5.31
N ARG A 10 -24.88 2.04 -5.13
CA ARG A 10 -24.45 0.69 -4.71
C ARG A 10 -23.66 0.09 -5.88
N GLY A 11 -22.41 0.52 -6.00
CA GLY A 11 -21.44 -0.02 -6.94
C GLY A 11 -20.70 -1.18 -6.28
N THR A 12 -20.69 -2.31 -6.97
CA THR A 12 -19.95 -3.54 -6.69
C THR A 12 -18.54 -3.28 -6.15
N HIS A 13 -18.05 -4.16 -5.28
CA HIS A 13 -16.70 -4.16 -4.70
C HIS A 13 -15.63 -4.24 -5.81
N LEU A 14 -15.29 -3.11 -6.42
CA LEU A 14 -14.41 -3.09 -7.57
C LEU A 14 -12.96 -3.01 -7.11
N ARG A 15 -12.25 -4.11 -7.39
CA ARG A 15 -10.79 -4.25 -7.50
C ARG A 15 -10.23 -3.32 -8.58
N GLY A 16 -10.56 -2.02 -8.57
CA GLY A 16 -10.37 -1.13 -9.72
C GLY A 16 -9.14 -0.24 -9.62
N TYR A 17 -8.59 0.15 -10.77
CA TYR A 17 -7.65 1.27 -10.82
C TYR A 17 -8.35 2.54 -10.27
N CYS A 18 -7.65 3.32 -9.45
CA CYS A 18 -8.14 4.63 -9.01
C CYS A 18 -8.52 5.49 -10.23
N GLN A 19 -9.53 6.34 -10.09
CA GLN A 19 -10.03 7.20 -11.17
C GLN A 19 -9.10 8.37 -11.54
N TYR A 20 -7.80 8.27 -11.25
CA TYR A 20 -6.84 9.31 -11.62
C TYR A 20 -6.60 9.32 -13.12
N LEU A 21 -6.44 10.53 -13.69
CA LEU A 21 -6.17 10.77 -15.10
C LEU A 21 -4.93 10.01 -15.60
N SER A 22 -3.96 9.75 -14.71
CA SER A 22 -2.75 8.97 -14.99
C SER A 22 -3.02 7.51 -15.39
N TYR A 23 -4.17 6.95 -15.02
CA TYR A 23 -4.56 5.59 -15.42
C TYR A 23 -5.24 5.51 -16.80
N GLY A 24 -5.52 6.65 -17.44
CA GLY A 24 -6.07 6.71 -18.79
C GLY A 24 -7.29 5.79 -18.98
N ALA A 25 -7.29 4.96 -20.03
CA ALA A 25 -8.37 4.02 -20.34
C ALA A 25 -8.62 2.94 -19.27
N LYS A 26 -7.68 2.74 -18.34
CA LYS A 26 -7.81 1.77 -17.24
C LYS A 26 -8.50 2.36 -16.01
N ALA A 27 -8.65 3.68 -15.92
CA ALA A 27 -9.28 4.35 -14.78
C ALA A 27 -10.68 3.78 -14.49
N GLY A 28 -10.91 3.33 -13.26
CA GLY A 28 -12.19 2.73 -12.85
C GLY A 28 -12.44 1.30 -13.34
N GLN A 29 -11.56 0.72 -14.18
CA GLN A 29 -11.67 -0.67 -14.62
C GLN A 29 -11.12 -1.63 -13.57
N PRO A 30 -11.65 -2.87 -13.46
CA PRO A 30 -11.10 -3.88 -12.57
C PRO A 30 -9.66 -4.25 -12.99
N ASN A 31 -8.77 -4.26 -12.01
CA ASN A 31 -7.43 -4.81 -12.07
C ASN A 31 -7.46 -6.30 -11.71
N LEU A 32 -7.59 -7.15 -12.72
CA LEU A 32 -7.59 -8.61 -12.57
C LEU A 32 -6.25 -9.20 -12.10
N ARG A 33 -5.20 -8.37 -12.08
CA ARG A 33 -3.84 -8.72 -11.69
C ARG A 33 -3.46 -8.16 -10.33
N PHE A 34 -4.42 -7.62 -9.58
CA PHE A 34 -4.20 -7.14 -8.23
C PHE A 34 -3.74 -8.30 -7.33
N LEU A 35 -2.61 -8.13 -6.63
CA LEU A 35 -2.01 -9.16 -5.78
C LEU A 35 -1.78 -10.50 -6.52
N ASP A 36 -1.37 -10.43 -7.79
CA ASP A 36 -0.98 -11.60 -8.57
C ASP A 36 0.48 -11.99 -8.24
N ALA A 37 0.65 -13.04 -7.44
CA ALA A 37 1.97 -13.55 -7.05
C ALA A 37 2.79 -14.07 -8.25
N THR A 38 2.12 -14.55 -9.31
CA THR A 38 2.82 -15.01 -10.51
C THR A 38 3.50 -13.84 -11.20
N LEU A 39 2.85 -12.68 -11.27
CA LEU A 39 3.45 -11.46 -11.86
C LEU A 39 4.61 -10.90 -11.04
N PHE A 40 4.57 -11.04 -9.72
CA PHE A 40 5.69 -10.62 -8.89
C PHE A 40 6.85 -11.61 -8.99
N ASN A 41 6.58 -12.91 -8.86
CA ASN A 41 7.60 -13.94 -8.97
C ASN A 41 8.22 -13.95 -10.39
N ASN A 42 7.42 -13.69 -11.43
CA ASN A 42 7.83 -13.57 -12.83
C ASN A 42 7.09 -12.38 -13.48
N PRO A 43 7.72 -11.28 -13.91
CA PRO A 43 9.13 -11.07 -14.20
C PRO A 43 9.91 -10.28 -13.13
N VAL A 44 9.26 -9.77 -12.08
CA VAL A 44 9.90 -8.79 -11.17
C VAL A 44 11.08 -9.41 -10.42
N LEU A 45 10.86 -10.56 -9.76
CA LEU A 45 11.96 -11.23 -9.04
C LEU A 45 13.01 -11.80 -9.99
N THR A 46 12.61 -12.33 -11.15
CA THR A 46 13.56 -12.83 -12.16
C THR A 46 14.54 -11.74 -12.58
N LEU A 47 14.04 -10.56 -12.97
CA LEU A 47 14.89 -9.44 -13.39
C LEU A 47 15.78 -8.93 -12.25
N TYR A 48 15.27 -8.92 -11.02
CA TYR A 48 16.05 -8.54 -9.85
C TYR A 48 17.22 -9.50 -9.61
N GLN A 49 16.98 -10.82 -9.72
CA GLN A 49 17.99 -11.85 -9.51
C GLN A 49 19.04 -11.84 -10.64
N ASP A 50 18.60 -11.70 -11.89
CA ASP A 50 19.49 -11.63 -13.05
C ASP A 50 20.44 -10.42 -12.95
N ALA A 51 19.95 -9.30 -12.40
CA ALA A 51 20.75 -8.10 -12.17
C ALA A 51 21.67 -8.17 -10.93
N ARG A 52 21.53 -9.21 -10.09
CA ARG A 52 22.36 -9.47 -8.90
C ARG A 52 22.41 -8.30 -7.91
N PHE A 53 21.24 -7.74 -7.61
CA PHE A 53 21.14 -6.56 -6.75
C PHE A 53 21.15 -6.85 -5.24
N GLU A 54 21.30 -8.11 -4.81
CA GLU A 54 21.03 -8.56 -3.43
C GLU A 54 21.79 -7.78 -2.34
N LEU A 55 23.01 -7.34 -2.65
CA LEU A 55 23.86 -6.58 -1.71
C LEU A 55 23.57 -5.08 -1.67
N HIS A 56 22.77 -4.57 -2.61
CA HIS A 56 22.58 -3.14 -2.83
C HIS A 56 21.12 -2.69 -2.74
N THR A 57 20.21 -3.59 -2.37
CA THR A 57 18.77 -3.32 -2.32
C THR A 57 18.19 -3.43 -0.93
N GLY A 58 17.24 -2.53 -0.66
CA GLY A 58 16.36 -2.60 0.48
C GLY A 58 15.27 -3.66 0.32
N PRO A 59 14.26 -3.66 1.20
CA PRO A 59 13.09 -4.51 1.05
C PRO A 59 12.30 -4.16 -0.21
N PHE A 60 11.59 -5.14 -0.77
CA PHE A 60 10.53 -4.86 -1.75
C PHE A 60 9.35 -4.21 -1.03
N LEU A 61 8.98 -3.02 -1.49
CA LEU A 61 7.89 -2.24 -0.92
C LEU A 61 6.66 -2.36 -1.81
N PHE A 62 5.56 -2.83 -1.24
CA PHE A 62 4.24 -2.86 -1.87
C PHE A 62 3.39 -1.71 -1.34
N GLU A 63 3.16 -0.71 -2.18
CA GLU A 63 2.38 0.48 -1.84
C GLU A 63 0.94 0.33 -2.33
N PHE A 64 -0.01 0.32 -1.39
CA PHE A 64 -1.43 0.25 -1.68
C PHE A 64 -2.09 1.61 -1.50
N GLN A 65 -2.46 2.19 -2.65
CA GLN A 65 -3.28 3.38 -2.75
C GLN A 65 -4.71 3.12 -2.23
N LEU A 66 -5.49 4.20 -2.08
CA LEU A 66 -6.88 4.09 -1.64
C LEU A 66 -7.71 3.22 -2.59
N HIS A 67 -8.29 2.15 -2.07
CA HIS A 67 -9.17 1.25 -2.82
C HIS A 67 -10.51 1.00 -2.12
N GLY A 68 -11.53 0.66 -2.91
CA GLY A 68 -12.90 0.38 -2.46
C GLY A 68 -13.11 -1.02 -1.85
N MET A 69 -12.09 -1.89 -1.89
CA MET A 69 -12.18 -3.24 -1.35
C MET A 69 -12.47 -3.25 0.17
N PRO A 70 -13.35 -4.15 0.66
CA PRO A 70 -13.50 -4.44 2.08
C PRO A 70 -12.18 -4.86 2.72
N SER A 71 -11.96 -4.49 3.99
CA SER A 71 -10.71 -4.80 4.68
C SER A 71 -10.45 -6.31 4.79
N GLU A 72 -11.49 -7.11 5.03
CA GLU A 72 -11.39 -8.57 5.12
C GLU A 72 -10.96 -9.20 3.78
N GLU A 73 -11.61 -8.79 2.68
CA GLU A 73 -11.25 -9.26 1.33
C GLU A 73 -9.80 -8.87 0.98
N PHE A 74 -9.36 -7.68 1.37
CA PHE A 74 -7.98 -7.24 1.19
C PHE A 74 -6.99 -8.08 1.98
N CYS A 75 -7.25 -8.30 3.27
CA CYS A 75 -6.38 -9.10 4.13
C CYS A 75 -6.28 -10.55 3.64
N SER A 76 -7.40 -11.16 3.23
CA SER A 76 -7.42 -12.52 2.69
C SER A 76 -6.59 -12.66 1.40
N GLN A 77 -6.69 -11.69 0.49
CA GLN A 77 -5.86 -11.68 -0.72
C GLN A 77 -4.39 -11.41 -0.41
N LEU A 78 -4.10 -10.52 0.55
CA LEU A 78 -2.74 -10.21 0.97
C LEU A 78 -2.05 -11.44 1.60
N ASP A 79 -2.78 -12.19 2.42
CA ASP A 79 -2.34 -13.45 3.02
C ASP A 79 -2.03 -14.50 1.95
N THR A 80 -2.95 -14.68 1.00
CA THR A 80 -2.78 -15.60 -0.14
C THR A 80 -1.60 -15.20 -1.02
N PHE A 81 -1.39 -13.91 -1.23
CA PHE A 81 -0.26 -13.38 -1.98
C PHE A 81 1.05 -13.73 -1.29
N TYR A 82 1.27 -13.29 -0.04
CA TYR A 82 2.53 -13.53 0.66
C TYR A 82 2.83 -15.00 0.98
N ALA A 83 1.81 -15.85 1.02
CA ALA A 83 1.99 -17.31 1.08
C ALA A 83 2.70 -17.88 -0.16
N GLN A 84 2.58 -17.22 -1.31
CA GLN A 84 3.17 -17.65 -2.60
C GLN A 84 4.52 -16.98 -2.91
N LEU A 85 4.96 -16.02 -2.11
CA LEU A 85 6.21 -15.29 -2.32
C LEU A 85 7.40 -16.05 -1.71
N PRO A 86 8.59 -16.04 -2.36
CA PRO A 86 9.81 -16.62 -1.79
C PRO A 86 10.18 -15.96 -0.46
N LYS A 87 10.77 -16.70 0.48
CA LYS A 87 11.09 -16.18 1.82
C LYS A 87 12.50 -15.60 1.93
N ASP A 88 13.30 -15.67 0.86
CA ASP A 88 14.68 -15.16 0.80
C ASP A 88 14.76 -13.62 0.67
N PHE A 89 13.61 -12.95 0.52
CA PHE A 89 13.54 -11.50 0.36
C PHE A 89 12.80 -10.83 1.53
N ARG A 90 13.17 -9.58 1.76
CA ARG A 90 12.49 -8.71 2.73
C ARG A 90 11.32 -8.00 2.04
N TYR A 91 10.15 -8.06 2.64
CA TYR A 91 8.94 -7.43 2.12
C TYR A 91 8.37 -6.41 3.09
N ALA A 92 7.89 -5.30 2.57
CA ALA A 92 7.22 -4.28 3.34
C ALA A 92 5.91 -3.84 2.67
N VAL A 93 4.88 -3.55 3.47
CA VAL A 93 3.57 -3.10 3.01
C VAL A 93 3.28 -1.70 3.52
N GLU A 94 2.99 -0.80 2.58
CA GLU A 94 2.47 0.53 2.85
C GLU A 94 0.98 0.60 2.50
N ILE A 95 0.17 1.07 3.45
CA ILE A 95 -1.26 1.32 3.24
C ILE A 95 -1.58 2.79 3.47
N CYS A 96 -2.36 3.39 2.57
CA CYS A 96 -2.81 4.78 2.67
C CYS A 96 -4.21 4.93 3.30
N LYS A 97 -4.96 3.83 3.45
CA LYS A 97 -6.31 3.83 4.01
C LYS A 97 -6.26 3.54 5.52
N ALA A 98 -6.60 4.54 6.33
CA ALA A 98 -6.64 4.41 7.79
C ALA A 98 -7.50 3.23 8.29
N GLY A 99 -8.60 2.90 7.60
CA GLY A 99 -9.45 1.75 7.94
C GLY A 99 -8.79 0.37 7.77
N LEU A 100 -7.65 0.27 7.10
CA LEU A 100 -6.89 -0.98 6.95
C LEU A 100 -5.92 -1.25 8.11
N LEU A 101 -5.62 -0.26 8.94
CA LEU A 101 -4.83 -0.43 10.17
C LEU A 101 -5.69 -1.09 11.26
N ALA A 102 -5.96 -2.37 11.08
CA ALA A 102 -6.81 -3.23 11.90
C ALA A 102 -6.07 -4.52 12.30
N PRO A 103 -6.56 -5.26 13.33
CA PRO A 103 -5.90 -6.47 13.81
C PRO A 103 -5.68 -7.54 12.73
N ASP A 104 -6.63 -7.74 11.82
CA ASP A 104 -6.51 -8.75 10.75
C ASP A 104 -5.34 -8.44 9.82
N TYR A 105 -5.17 -7.18 9.45
CA TYR A 105 -4.03 -6.74 8.63
C TYR A 105 -2.70 -6.97 9.36
N ARG A 106 -2.61 -6.58 10.63
CA ARG A 106 -1.42 -6.81 11.47
C ARG A 106 -1.06 -8.31 11.50
N LYS A 107 -2.05 -9.17 11.75
CA LYS A 107 -1.87 -10.62 11.84
C LYS A 107 -1.38 -11.22 10.53
N VAL A 108 -1.89 -10.77 9.38
CA VAL A 108 -1.39 -11.20 8.07
C VAL A 108 0.09 -10.85 7.92
N LEU A 109 0.49 -9.62 8.27
CA LEU A 109 1.90 -9.22 8.17
C LEU A 109 2.81 -10.05 9.08
N GLU A 110 2.42 -10.25 10.34
CA GLU A 110 3.16 -11.05 11.31
C GLU A 110 3.35 -12.50 10.87
N ASN A 111 2.28 -13.12 10.35
CA ASN A 111 2.31 -14.51 9.86
C ASN A 111 3.33 -14.73 8.75
N HIS A 112 3.59 -13.70 7.94
CA HIS A 112 4.51 -13.76 6.80
C HIS A 112 5.85 -13.05 7.06
N GLY A 113 6.07 -12.49 8.24
CA GLY A 113 7.28 -11.72 8.58
C GLY A 113 7.43 -10.44 7.75
N VAL A 114 6.33 -9.85 7.29
CA VAL A 114 6.30 -8.67 6.43
C VAL A 114 6.29 -7.41 7.27
N ALA A 115 7.14 -6.44 6.96
CA ALA A 115 7.20 -5.18 7.70
C ALA A 115 6.05 -4.24 7.32
N HIS A 116 5.35 -3.68 8.31
CA HIS A 116 4.50 -2.52 8.08
C HIS A 116 5.38 -1.29 7.80
N VAL A 117 5.09 -0.59 6.71
CA VAL A 117 5.70 0.71 6.43
C VAL A 117 4.95 1.79 7.20
N TYR A 118 5.67 2.44 8.12
CA TYR A 118 5.21 3.61 8.84
C TYR A 118 5.37 4.83 7.94
N ASN A 119 4.28 5.23 7.28
CA ASN A 119 4.30 6.40 6.41
C ASN A 119 3.79 7.65 7.14
N HIS A 120 4.28 8.83 6.75
CA HIS A 120 3.68 10.09 7.16
C HIS A 120 3.37 10.95 5.94
N TRP A 121 2.08 11.21 5.75
CA TRP A 121 1.53 12.20 4.84
C TRP A 121 0.36 12.92 5.54
N SER A 122 0.07 14.16 5.15
CA SER A 122 -0.81 15.14 5.83
C SER A 122 -2.20 14.61 6.25
N TYR A 123 -2.69 13.56 5.62
CA TYR A 123 -4.02 12.97 5.85
C TYR A 123 -4.00 11.58 6.49
N ILE A 124 -2.82 11.07 6.86
CA ILE A 124 -2.65 9.75 7.47
C ILE A 124 -2.47 9.92 8.98
N ARG A 125 -2.87 8.90 9.77
CA ARG A 125 -2.66 8.85 11.22
C ARG A 125 -1.20 9.10 11.57
N SER A 126 -0.96 9.70 12.74
CA SER A 126 0.38 9.89 13.25
C SER A 126 1.12 8.56 13.40
N LEU A 127 2.45 8.58 13.39
CA LEU A 127 3.27 7.37 13.56
C LEU A 127 2.97 6.67 14.90
N ALA A 128 2.70 7.45 15.96
CA ALA A 128 2.33 6.93 17.27
C ALA A 128 0.99 6.18 17.24
N GLU A 129 -0.04 6.73 16.58
CA GLU A 129 -1.32 6.03 16.41
C GLU A 129 -1.18 4.78 15.56
N GLN A 130 -0.35 4.80 14.51
CA GLN A 130 -0.05 3.61 13.71
C GLN A 130 0.60 2.54 14.59
N HIS A 131 1.58 2.91 15.42
CA HIS A 131 2.27 1.98 16.30
C HIS A 131 1.36 1.41 17.40
N GLN A 132 0.48 2.22 17.97
CA GLN A 132 -0.56 1.75 18.90
C GLN A 132 -1.48 0.72 18.24
N ARG A 133 -1.87 0.94 16.98
CA ARG A 133 -2.70 -0.02 16.20
C ARG A 133 -1.93 -1.29 15.85
N MET A 134 -0.60 -1.24 15.84
CA MET A 134 0.28 -2.39 15.74
C MET A 134 0.56 -3.05 17.11
N GLU A 135 -0.21 -2.71 18.15
CA GLU A 135 -0.04 -3.22 19.52
C GLU A 135 1.37 -2.99 20.07
N GLU A 136 1.97 -1.86 19.68
CA GLU A 136 3.32 -1.46 20.11
C GLU A 136 4.41 -2.48 19.72
N ARG A 137 4.15 -3.21 18.62
CA ARG A 137 5.05 -4.22 18.06
C ARG A 137 5.32 -3.95 16.58
N PHE A 138 6.42 -4.52 16.09
CA PHE A 138 6.74 -4.54 14.67
C PHE A 138 6.33 -5.88 14.07
N THR A 139 5.76 -5.84 12.87
CA THR A 139 5.20 -7.03 12.21
C THR A 139 6.24 -7.87 11.47
N GLY A 140 7.47 -7.37 11.34
CA GLY A 140 8.57 -8.06 10.69
C GLY A 140 9.92 -7.80 11.38
N PRO A 141 11.00 -8.46 10.95
CA PRO A 141 12.32 -8.38 11.59
C PRO A 141 13.05 -7.06 11.31
N PHE A 142 12.41 -6.12 10.62
CA PHE A 142 12.93 -4.80 10.30
C PHE A 142 11.77 -3.79 10.24
N MET A 143 12.11 -2.50 10.18
CA MET A 143 11.15 -1.41 10.05
C MET A 143 11.49 -0.56 8.82
N VAL A 144 10.44 -0.02 8.19
CA VAL A 144 10.56 1.01 7.17
C VAL A 144 9.74 2.21 7.61
N LEU A 145 10.35 3.39 7.58
CA LEU A 145 9.64 4.66 7.73
C LEU A 145 9.72 5.42 6.40
N ARG A 146 8.59 5.95 5.92
CA ARG A 146 8.52 6.82 4.74
C ARG A 146 7.90 8.15 5.11
N LEU A 147 8.75 9.13 5.40
CA LEU A 147 8.36 10.48 5.80
C LEU A 147 8.36 11.38 4.57
N LEU A 148 7.21 11.46 3.89
CA LEU A 148 7.13 12.09 2.56
C LEU A 148 6.98 13.61 2.63
N THR A 149 6.35 14.14 3.67
CA THR A 149 6.16 15.57 3.87
C THR A 149 6.63 16.00 5.27
N PRO A 150 7.16 17.22 5.42
CA PRO A 150 7.34 17.81 6.75
C PRO A 150 6.05 17.71 7.57
N LEU A 151 6.21 17.53 8.89
CA LEU A 151 5.09 17.46 9.80
C LEU A 151 4.20 18.71 9.66
N LYS A 152 2.88 18.51 9.65
CA LYS A 152 1.87 19.58 9.60
C LYS A 152 1.95 20.46 8.34
N MET A 153 2.52 19.95 7.27
CA MET A 153 2.59 20.63 5.98
C MET A 153 1.75 19.87 4.94
N SER A 154 1.04 20.60 4.08
CA SER A 154 0.38 19.98 2.93
C SER A 154 1.42 19.53 1.91
N TYR A 155 1.07 18.52 1.10
CA TYR A 155 1.93 18.10 -0.02
C TYR A 155 2.27 19.27 -0.95
N GLU A 156 1.29 20.10 -1.29
CA GLU A 156 1.50 21.25 -2.18
C GLU A 156 2.48 22.27 -1.59
N ALA A 157 2.40 22.54 -0.29
CA ALA A 157 3.33 23.45 0.39
C ALA A 157 4.74 22.85 0.48
N ALA A 158 4.84 21.55 0.78
CA ALA A 158 6.13 20.85 0.79
C ALA A 158 6.78 20.83 -0.60
N ARG A 159 5.97 20.58 -1.64
CA ARG A 159 6.38 20.62 -3.04
C ARG A 159 6.94 22.00 -3.38
N LYS A 160 6.19 23.07 -3.12
CA LYS A 160 6.61 24.46 -3.39
C LYS A 160 7.89 24.85 -2.64
N LEU A 161 8.06 24.39 -1.40
CA LEU A 161 9.27 24.67 -0.61
C LEU A 161 10.52 24.00 -1.21
N ALA A 162 10.36 22.86 -1.87
CA ALA A 162 11.45 22.10 -2.49
C ALA A 162 11.79 22.58 -3.91
N GLU A 163 11.10 23.60 -4.45
CA GLU A 163 11.43 24.17 -5.75
C GLU A 163 12.70 25.05 -5.66
N PRO A 164 13.59 25.03 -6.69
CA PRO A 164 13.49 24.27 -7.92
C PRO A 164 13.97 22.81 -7.79
N TYR A 165 13.37 21.91 -8.57
CA TYR A 165 13.89 20.56 -8.78
C TYR A 165 15.03 20.64 -9.80
N THR A 166 16.27 20.68 -9.34
CA THR A 166 17.46 20.53 -10.19
C THR A 166 17.66 19.10 -10.64
#